data_AF-A0A964LGZ4-F1
#
_entry.id   AF-A0A964LGZ4-F1
#
_cell.length_a   1.000
_cell.length_b   1.000
_cell.length_c   1.000
_cell.angle_alpha   90.00
_cell.angle_beta   90.00
_cell.angle_gamma   90.00
#
_symmetry.space_group_name_H-M   'P 1'
#
loop_
_entity.id
_entity.type
_entity.pdbx_description
1 polymer ?
#
loop_
_entity_poly.entity_id
_entity_poly.type
_entity_poly.pdbx_seq_one_letter_code
_entity_poly.pdbx_strand_id
1 'polypeptide(L)'
;MVAYLKGACHCSYSTIRKFIHAVFNIELSDGLLAKLICKVSDSLDKAYHELAFLLPNEPRLNVDETGHKNNGEPMWTWCFRASLYTFFKIDKSRGSDVLIHMLGTEFDGILGCDYFSAYRKYMKDVGV
;
A
#
# COMPACT_ATOMS: atom_id res chain seq x y z
N MET A 1 -14.61 6.28 -12.89
CA MET A 1 -15.63 5.28 -12.52
C MET A 1 -15.04 3.88 -12.30
N VAL A 2 -14.49 3.21 -13.32
CA VAL A 2 -13.97 1.82 -13.21
C VAL A 2 -12.95 1.65 -12.09
N ALA A 3 -11.99 2.58 -11.98
CA ALA A 3 -10.99 2.57 -10.91
C ALA A 3 -11.58 2.73 -9.51
N TYR A 4 -12.66 3.52 -9.36
CA TYR A 4 -13.34 3.68 -8.07
C TYR A 4 -14.04 2.37 -7.65
N LEU A 5 -14.73 1.72 -8.58
CA LEU A 5 -15.36 0.41 -8.31
C LEU A 5 -14.32 -0.65 -7.93
N LYS A 6 -13.16 -0.65 -8.59
CA LYS A 6 -12.09 -1.60 -8.31
C LYS A 6 -11.37 -1.30 -6.99
N GLY A 7 -10.99 -0.05 -6.77
CA GLY A 7 -10.19 0.38 -5.63
C GLY A 7 -11.02 0.55 -4.37
N ALA A 8 -11.98 1.48 -4.38
CA ALA A 8 -12.75 1.85 -3.19
C ALA A 8 -13.88 0.86 -2.88
N CYS A 9 -14.56 0.31 -3.89
CA CYS A 9 -15.66 -0.64 -3.69
C CYS A 9 -15.21 -2.11 -3.71
N HIS A 10 -13.90 -2.37 -3.88
CA HIS A 10 -13.31 -3.72 -3.92
C HIS A 10 -14.01 -4.70 -4.87
N CYS A 11 -14.60 -4.22 -5.97
CA CYS A 11 -15.31 -5.07 -6.91
C CYS A 11 -14.34 -5.96 -7.71
N SER A 12 -14.76 -7.19 -7.98
CA SER A 12 -14.04 -8.09 -8.90
C SER A 12 -14.15 -7.60 -10.35
N TYR A 13 -13.24 -8.03 -11.22
CA TYR A 13 -13.31 -7.68 -12.65
C TYR A 13 -14.61 -8.17 -13.30
N SER A 14 -15.09 -9.36 -12.93
CA SER A 14 -16.35 -9.91 -13.42
C SER A 14 -17.56 -9.09 -12.95
N THR A 15 -17.56 -8.61 -11.70
CA THR A 15 -18.61 -7.72 -11.18
C THR A 15 -18.62 -6.39 -11.93
N ILE A 16 -17.45 -5.78 -12.16
CA ILE A 16 -17.33 -4.53 -12.90
C ILE A 16 -17.82 -4.71 -14.35
N ARG A 17 -17.40 -5.80 -15.01
CA ARG A 17 -17.84 -6.14 -16.37
C ARG A 17 -19.36 -6.28 -16.45
N LYS A 18 -19.97 -7.04 -15.53
CA LYS A 18 -21.42 -7.21 -15.44
C LYS A 18 -22.14 -5.88 -15.25
N PHE A 19 -21.64 -5.03 -14.35
CA PHE A 19 -22.21 -3.70 -14.10
C PHE A 19 -22.16 -2.82 -15.36
N ILE A 20 -21.02 -2.77 -16.05
CA ILE A 20 -20.88 -1.94 -17.25
C ILE A 20 -21.80 -2.42 -18.36
N HIS A 21 -21.89 -3.73 -18.58
CA HIS A 21 -22.81 -4.30 -19.54
C HIS A 21 -24.27 -3.97 -19.18
N ALA A 22 -24.69 -4.16 -17.93
CA ALA A 22 -26.07 -3.96 -17.50
C ALA A 22 -26.52 -2.49 -17.56
N VAL A 23 -25.64 -1.55 -17.22
CA VAL A 23 -26.01 -0.12 -17.11
C VAL A 23 -25.74 0.65 -18.40
N PHE A 24 -24.63 0.36 -19.08
CA PHE A 24 -24.18 1.12 -20.24
C PHE A 24 -24.34 0.36 -21.56
N ASN A 25 -24.71 -0.93 -21.52
CA ASN A 25 -24.82 -1.80 -22.69
C ASN A 25 -23.51 -1.89 -23.51
N ILE A 26 -22.37 -1.87 -22.81
CA ILE A 26 -21.03 -1.98 -23.41
C ILE A 26 -20.42 -3.32 -23.02
N GLU A 27 -19.95 -4.06 -24.02
CA GLU A 27 -19.13 -5.25 -23.82
C GLU A 27 -17.65 -4.87 -23.62
N LEU A 28 -17.06 -5.35 -22.52
CA LEU A 28 -15.65 -5.18 -22.22
C LEU A 28 -15.03 -6.54 -21.86
N SER A 29 -13.78 -6.73 -22.24
CA SER A 29 -12.99 -7.86 -21.76
C SER A 29 -12.34 -7.56 -20.41
N ASP A 30 -12.07 -8.60 -19.62
CA ASP A 30 -11.37 -8.46 -18.35
C ASP A 30 -9.94 -7.91 -18.55
N GLY A 31 -9.31 -8.23 -19.69
CA GLY A 31 -8.00 -7.69 -20.07
C GLY A 31 -8.02 -6.19 -20.35
N LEU A 32 -9.11 -5.66 -20.94
CA LEU A 32 -9.28 -4.23 -21.12
C LEU A 32 -9.51 -3.51 -19.79
N LEU A 33 -10.31 -4.10 -18.89
CA LEU A 33 -10.48 -3.57 -17.53
C LEU A 33 -9.15 -3.50 -16.78
N ALA A 34 -8.33 -4.56 -16.85
CA ALA A 34 -7.01 -4.57 -16.24
C ALA A 34 -6.12 -3.43 -16.80
N LYS A 35 -6.08 -3.24 -18.12
CA LYS A 35 -5.34 -2.13 -18.76
C LYS A 35 -5.82 -0.76 -18.29
N LEU A 36 -7.13 -0.57 -18.15
CA LEU A 36 -7.70 0.69 -17.65
C LEU A 36 -7.30 0.95 -16.19
N ILE A 37 -7.30 -0.08 -15.35
CA ILE A 37 -6.83 0.05 -13.96
C ILE A 37 -5.34 0.41 -13.93
N CYS A 38 -4.49 -0.25 -14.73
CA CYS A 38 -3.08 0.08 -14.83
C CYS A 38 -2.85 1.54 -15.24
N LYS A 39 -3.58 2.03 -16.25
CA LYS A 39 -3.49 3.44 -16.68
C LYS A 39 -3.82 4.42 -15.55
N VAL A 40 -4.80 4.08 -14.70
CA VAL A 40 -5.11 4.91 -13.53
C VAL A 40 -4.03 4.79 -12.46
N SER A 41 -3.49 3.59 -12.21
CA SER A 41 -2.34 3.42 -11.31
C SER A 41 -1.15 4.27 -11.74
N ASP A 42 -0.82 4.26 -13.04
CA ASP A 42 0.29 5.08 -13.59
C ASP A 42 0.05 6.58 -13.36
N SER A 43 -1.20 7.04 -13.45
CA SER A 43 -1.54 8.45 -13.18
C SER A 43 -1.42 8.84 -11.71
N LEU A 44 -1.48 7.86 -10.79
CA LEU A 44 -1.33 8.07 -9.35
C LEU A 44 0.12 7.95 -8.88
N ASP A 45 1.03 7.51 -9.75
CA ASP A 45 2.42 7.22 -9.40
C ASP A 45 3.13 8.44 -8.78
N LYS A 46 2.90 9.64 -9.32
CA LYS A 46 3.46 10.87 -8.76
C LYS A 46 2.97 11.13 -7.33
N ALA A 47 1.65 11.06 -7.11
CA ALA A 47 1.06 11.29 -5.79
C ALA A 47 1.52 10.24 -4.77
N TYR A 48 1.68 8.98 -5.23
CA TYR A 48 2.24 7.92 -4.41
C TYR A 48 3.66 8.24 -3.93
N HIS A 49 4.55 8.70 -4.82
CA HIS A 49 5.92 9.07 -4.47
C HIS A 49 5.99 10.33 -3.60
N GLU A 50 5.12 11.32 -3.83
CA GLU A 50 5.01 12.51 -2.99
C GLU A 50 4.63 12.12 -1.55
N LEU A 51 3.65 11.23 -1.35
CA LEU A 51 3.29 10.73 -0.02
C LEU A 51 4.41 9.89 0.61
N ALA A 52 5.11 9.07 -0.19
CA ALA A 52 6.25 8.29 0.30
C ALA A 52 7.38 9.20 0.82
N PHE A 53 7.65 10.31 0.13
CA PHE A 53 8.67 11.29 0.53
C PHE A 53 8.30 12.04 1.82
N LEU A 54 7.01 12.20 2.10
CA LEU A 54 6.55 12.86 3.33
C LEU A 54 6.65 11.96 4.57
N LEU A 55 6.61 10.64 4.41
CA LEU A 55 6.58 9.67 5.52
C LEU A 55 7.67 9.92 6.59
N PRO A 56 8.96 10.11 6.25
CA PRO A 56 10.00 10.32 7.26
C PRO A 56 9.79 11.57 8.13
N ASN A 57 9.06 12.56 7.61
CA ASN A 57 8.84 13.85 8.28
C ASN A 57 7.56 13.88 9.11
N GLU A 58 6.80 12.79 9.14
CA GLU A 58 5.56 12.71 9.92
C GLU A 58 5.87 12.60 11.42
N PRO A 59 5.29 13.46 12.28
CA PRO A 59 5.57 13.45 13.71
C PRO A 59 5.07 12.20 14.42
N ARG A 60 4.10 11.50 13.81
CA ARG A 60 3.56 10.23 14.31
C ARG A 60 3.15 9.33 13.16
N LEU A 61 3.63 8.10 13.20
CA LEU A 61 3.31 7.05 12.25
C LEU A 61 2.91 5.79 13.00
N ASN A 62 1.88 5.09 12.55
CA ASN A 62 1.60 3.73 13.00
C ASN A 62 1.85 2.75 11.86
N VAL A 63 2.56 1.67 12.11
CA VAL A 63 2.92 0.68 11.08
C VAL A 63 2.32 -0.67 11.42
N ASP A 64 1.75 -1.31 10.41
CA ASP A 64 1.20 -2.66 10.44
C ASP A 64 1.61 -3.44 9.18
N GLU A 65 1.70 -4.77 9.27
CA GLU A 65 2.02 -5.63 8.13
C GLU A 65 1.08 -6.84 8.04
N THR A 66 0.49 -7.02 6.86
CA THR A 66 -0.34 -8.20 6.57
C THR A 66 0.28 -9.03 5.45
N GLY A 67 0.56 -10.30 5.76
CA GLY A 67 1.05 -11.27 4.79
C GLY A 67 -0.03 -11.74 3.83
N HIS A 68 0.30 -11.87 2.55
CA HIS A 68 -0.58 -12.43 1.52
C HIS A 68 0.23 -13.21 0.49
N LYS A 69 -0.45 -14.05 -0.31
CA LYS A 69 0.20 -14.74 -1.45
C LYS A 69 -0.09 -13.97 -2.73
N ASN A 70 0.95 -13.71 -3.52
CA ASN A 70 0.83 -13.20 -4.86
C ASN A 70 1.37 -14.26 -5.83
N ASN A 71 0.48 -14.92 -6.58
CA ASN A 71 0.82 -16.06 -7.45
C ASN A 71 1.62 -17.17 -6.74
N GLY A 72 1.28 -17.47 -5.49
CA GLY A 72 1.95 -18.50 -4.68
C GLY A 72 3.15 -17.99 -3.89
N GLU A 73 3.77 -16.89 -4.32
CA GLU A 73 4.88 -16.26 -3.62
C GLU A 73 4.38 -15.47 -2.40
N PRO A 74 4.99 -15.63 -1.21
CA PRO A 74 4.65 -14.86 -0.04
C PRO A 74 5.10 -13.40 -0.20
N MET A 75 4.18 -12.48 0.08
CA MET A 75 4.36 -11.03 0.04
C MET A 75 3.80 -10.42 1.33
N TRP A 76 4.26 -9.21 1.65
CA TRP A 76 3.81 -8.42 2.79
C TRP A 76 3.27 -7.09 2.32
N THR A 77 2.05 -6.77 2.72
CA THR A 77 1.49 -5.42 2.57
C THR A 77 1.77 -4.65 3.85
N TRP A 78 2.67 -3.69 3.75
CA TRP A 78 2.97 -2.72 4.80
C TRP A 78 1.95 -1.58 4.73
N CYS A 79 1.39 -1.23 5.88
CA CYS A 79 0.46 -0.14 6.08
C CYS A 79 1.11 0.89 7.00
N PHE A 80 1.31 2.11 6.48
CA PHE A 80 1.85 3.25 7.22
C PHE A 80 0.72 4.26 7.41
N ARG A 81 0.26 4.41 8.65
CA ARG A 81 -0.82 5.33 9.01
C ARG A 81 -0.24 6.60 9.60
N ALA A 82 -0.24 7.67 8.82
CA ALA A 82 0.03 9.03 9.25
C ALA A 82 -1.27 9.71 9.74
N SER A 83 -1.19 10.98 10.15
CA SER A 83 -2.37 11.69 10.66
C SER A 83 -3.39 12.02 9.55
N LEU A 84 -2.91 12.38 8.36
CA LEU A 84 -3.74 12.83 7.24
C LEU A 84 -3.90 11.79 6.13
N TYR A 85 -3.06 10.76 6.10
CA TYR A 85 -3.06 9.77 5.03
C TYR A 85 -2.61 8.39 5.50
N THR A 86 -2.94 7.40 4.70
CA THR A 86 -2.44 6.03 4.84
C THR A 86 -1.67 5.68 3.58
N PHE A 87 -0.45 5.20 3.76
CA PHE A 87 0.42 4.76 2.68
C PHE A 87 0.60 3.24 2.73
N PHE A 88 0.51 2.59 1.57
CA PHE A 88 0.67 1.14 1.46
C PHE A 88 1.87 0.79 0.60
N LYS A 89 2.68 -0.16 1.04
CA LYS A 89 3.80 -0.69 0.29
C LYS A 89 3.73 -2.21 0.27
N ILE A 90 3.82 -2.81 -0.92
CA ILE A 90 3.97 -4.26 -1.05
C ILE A 90 5.46 -4.56 -1.18
N ASP A 91 5.95 -5.48 -0.34
CA ASP A 91 7.33 -5.96 -0.37
C ASP A 91 7.40 -7.47 -0.11
N LYS A 92 8.48 -8.12 -0.52
CA LYS A 92 8.73 -9.54 -0.22
C LYS A 92 9.17 -9.75 1.24
N SER A 93 9.76 -8.72 1.84
CA SER A 93 10.31 -8.77 3.18
C SER A 93 9.35 -8.25 4.24
N ARG A 94 9.42 -8.87 5.43
CA ARG A 94 8.84 -8.37 6.69
C ARG A 94 9.92 -7.77 7.62
N GLY A 95 11.13 -7.60 7.10
CA GLY A 95 12.28 -7.15 7.88
C GLY A 95 12.27 -5.64 8.12
N SER A 96 13.04 -5.22 9.12
CA SER A 96 13.30 -3.80 9.42
C SER A 96 13.93 -3.04 8.26
N ASP A 97 14.54 -3.73 7.30
CA ASP A 97 15.15 -3.12 6.11
C ASP A 97 14.12 -2.33 5.27
N VAL A 98 12.86 -2.80 5.24
CA VAL A 98 11.78 -2.07 4.55
C VAL A 98 11.49 -0.75 5.27
N LEU A 99 11.51 -0.75 6.60
CA LEU A 99 11.33 0.47 7.40
C LEU A 99 12.49 1.43 7.19
N ILE A 100 13.73 0.95 7.20
CA ILE A 100 14.93 1.78 6.95
C ILE A 100 14.87 2.40 5.56
N HIS A 101 14.45 1.63 4.54
CA HIS A 101 14.29 2.16 3.19
C HIS A 101 13.19 3.24 3.09
N MET A 102 12.10 3.08 3.84
CA MET A 102 10.94 3.99 3.76
C MET A 102 11.07 5.23 4.65
N LEU A 103 11.64 5.09 5.85
CA LEU A 103 11.75 6.15 6.86
C LEU A 103 13.16 6.75 6.94
N GLY A 104 14.16 6.10 6.34
CA GLY A 104 15.57 6.43 6.54
C GLY A 104 16.15 5.71 7.75
N THR A 105 17.44 5.98 8.03
CA THR A 105 18.16 5.41 9.16
C THR A 105 17.80 6.06 10.50
N GLU A 106 17.34 7.31 10.45
CA GLU A 106 16.94 8.11 11.61
C GLU A 106 15.50 8.59 11.38
N PHE A 107 14.63 8.37 12.36
CA PHE A 107 13.24 8.81 12.35
C PHE A 107 12.97 9.59 13.64
N ASP A 108 12.72 10.89 13.50
CA ASP A 108 12.56 11.84 14.63
C ASP A 108 11.10 11.92 15.14
N GLY A 109 10.23 11.04 14.64
CA GLY A 109 8.83 10.95 15.00
C GLY A 109 8.49 9.80 15.96
N ILE A 110 7.25 9.76 16.43
CA ILE A 110 6.73 8.67 17.25
C ILE A 110 6.24 7.54 16.34
N LEU A 111 6.92 6.39 16.40
CA LEU A 111 6.54 5.19 15.67
C LEU A 111 5.74 4.23 16.54
N GLY A 112 4.43 4.15 16.29
CA GLY A 112 3.55 3.13 16.84
C GLY A 112 3.63 1.86 16.00
N CYS A 113 3.87 0.72 16.64
CA CYS A 113 3.84 -0.59 15.98
C CYS A 113 3.19 -1.60 16.92
N ASP A 114 2.41 -2.52 16.36
CA ASP A 114 1.92 -3.67 17.12
C ASP A 114 3.06 -4.68 17.27
N TYR A 115 3.88 -4.47 18.31
CA TYR A 115 4.79 -5.41 18.96
C TYR A 115 5.18 -6.69 18.17
N PHE A 116 5.93 -6.52 17.08
CA PHE A 116 6.76 -7.58 16.51
C PHE A 116 8.20 -7.42 17.04
N SER A 117 8.84 -8.53 17.43
CA SER A 117 10.11 -8.60 18.17
C SER A 117 11.32 -7.89 17.55
N ALA A 118 11.20 -7.37 16.32
CA ALA A 118 12.22 -6.60 15.60
C ALA A 118 12.55 -5.24 16.27
N TYR A 119 11.58 -4.58 16.89
CA TYR A 119 11.80 -3.26 17.51
C TYR A 119 12.68 -3.30 18.75
N ARG A 120 12.71 -4.42 19.50
CA ARG A 120 13.68 -4.59 20.60
C ARG A 120 15.13 -4.56 20.12
N LYS A 121 15.39 -5.03 18.89
CA LYS A 121 16.74 -4.99 18.31
C LYS A 121 17.09 -3.56 17.90
N TYR A 122 16.16 -2.85 17.23
CA TYR A 122 16.36 -1.46 16.84
C TYR A 122 16.57 -0.52 18.05
N MET A 123 15.73 -0.62 19.09
CA MET A 123 15.90 0.17 20.33
C MET A 123 17.23 -0.14 21.03
N LYS A 124 17.68 -1.41 21.00
CA LYS A 124 18.96 -1.81 21.60
C LYS A 124 20.18 -1.31 20.82
N ASP A 125 20.05 -1.18 19.49
CA ASP A 125 21.14 -0.75 18.61
C ASP A 125 21.23 0.79 18.48
N VAL A 126 20.13 1.53 18.72
CA VAL A 126 20.07 3.01 18.62
C VAL A 126 20.15 3.72 19.98
N GLY A 127 20.09 2.99 21.10
CA GLY A 127 20.45 3.54 22.41
C GLY A 127 19.47 4.57 22.97
N VAL A 128 18.17 4.24 22.97
CA VAL A 128 17.15 4.93 23.79
C VAL A 128 16.69 4.00 24.90
#